data_AF-A0A0H2S8P0-F1
#
_entry.id   AF-A0A0H2S8P0-F1
#
_cell.length_a   1.000
_cell.length_b   1.000
_cell.length_c   1.000
_cell.angle_alpha   90.00
_cell.angle_beta   90.00
_cell.angle_gamma   90.00
#
_symmetry.space_group_name_H-M   'P 1'
#
loop_
_entity.id
_entity.type
_entity.pdbx_description
1 polymer ?
#
loop_
_entity_poly.entity_id
_entity_poly.type
_entity_poly.pdbx_seq_one_letter_code
_entity_poly.pdbx_strand_id
1 'polypeptide(L)'
;MSSPKAIVQIVVLGAQIFGKALLAAGRQAAKNAQSRPQAVLQNEAAGVGNATSGSLTDKLTREHRMTVDEARLILNLKKEDPIEHTLRNYEHLFKANSPPPPPEKPVAGRAKAAYHSHYLQSKVVRAKERLDAEVKVAVDGDAASTSPAEAQHPTSPPPP
;
A
#
# COMPACT_ATOMS: atom_id res chain seq x y z
N MET A 1 49.90 -21.04 18.17
CA MET A 1 48.91 -22.12 18.25
C MET A 1 47.54 -21.50 18.54
N SER A 2 46.70 -21.31 17.53
CA SER A 2 45.33 -20.85 17.75
C SER A 2 44.60 -21.90 18.56
N SER A 3 44.22 -21.57 19.79
CA SER A 3 43.73 -22.56 20.74
C SER A 3 42.28 -22.97 20.38
N PRO A 4 41.95 -24.27 20.34
CA PRO A 4 40.58 -24.74 20.14
C PRO A 4 39.57 -24.10 21.10
N LYS A 5 40.03 -23.71 22.30
CA LYS A 5 39.24 -22.98 23.30
C LYS A 5 38.79 -21.59 22.82
N ALA A 6 39.64 -20.84 22.13
CA ALA A 6 39.27 -19.52 21.60
C ALA A 6 38.17 -19.61 20.53
N ILE A 7 38.23 -20.64 19.67
CA ILE A 7 37.21 -20.90 18.64
C ILE A 7 35.86 -21.22 19.30
N VAL A 8 35.85 -22.14 20.28
CA VAL A 8 34.63 -22.50 21.02
C VAL A 8 34.04 -21.27 21.72
N GLN A 9 34.87 -20.42 22.32
CA GLN A 9 34.42 -19.22 23.02
C GLN A 9 33.79 -18.19 22.07
N ILE A 10 34.35 -17.99 20.88
CA ILE A 10 33.79 -17.11 19.85
C ILE A 10 32.43 -17.64 19.35
N VAL A 11 32.33 -18.95 19.11
CA VAL A 11 31.07 -19.57 18.65
C VAL A 11 29.97 -19.44 19.71
N VAL A 12 30.28 -19.74 20.97
CA VAL A 12 29.30 -19.63 22.08
C VAL A 12 28.87 -18.17 22.28
N LEU A 13 29.82 -17.24 22.27
CA LEU A 13 29.51 -15.82 22.45
C LEU A 13 28.70 -15.27 21.26
N GLY A 14 29.06 -15.64 20.03
CA GLY A 14 28.33 -15.27 18.82
C GLY A 14 26.90 -15.81 18.81
N ALA A 15 26.70 -17.07 19.20
CA ALA A 15 25.37 -17.67 19.29
C ALA A 15 24.47 -16.96 20.33
N GLN A 16 25.03 -16.57 21.48
CA GLN A 16 24.30 -15.85 22.52
C GLN A 16 23.86 -14.44 22.07
N ILE A 17 24.75 -13.70 21.39
CA ILE A 17 24.44 -12.36 20.90
C ILE A 17 23.40 -12.43 19.78
N PHE A 18 23.59 -13.34 18.82
CA PHE A 18 22.65 -13.54 17.72
C PHE A 18 21.28 -13.99 18.20
N GLY A 19 21.21 -14.94 19.14
CA GLY A 19 19.95 -15.40 19.73
C GLY A 19 19.19 -14.29 20.46
N LYS A 20 19.89 -13.46 21.25
CA LYS A 20 19.28 -12.30 21.93
C LYS A 20 18.77 -11.26 20.93
N ALA A 21 19.52 -10.97 19.87
CA ALA A 21 19.12 -10.04 18.82
C ALA A 21 17.89 -10.55 18.06
N LEU A 22 17.86 -11.83 17.68
CA LEU A 22 16.72 -12.43 16.97
C LEU A 22 15.46 -12.45 17.85
N LEU A 23 15.59 -12.72 19.16
CA LEU A 23 14.47 -12.67 20.10
C LEU A 23 13.95 -11.23 20.28
N ALA A 24 14.84 -10.24 20.40
CA ALA A 24 14.46 -8.83 20.52
C ALA A 24 13.78 -8.33 19.25
N ALA A 25 14.34 -8.63 18.07
CA ALA A 25 13.75 -8.32 16.78
C ALA A 25 12.42 -9.06 16.59
N GLY A 26 12.33 -10.33 16.98
CA GLY A 26 11.10 -11.11 16.95
C GLY A 26 10.02 -10.55 17.87
N ARG A 27 10.37 -10.07 19.07
CA ARG A 27 9.45 -9.37 19.98
C ARG A 27 9.02 -8.03 19.41
N GLN A 28 9.91 -7.28 18.77
CA GLN A 28 9.58 -6.02 18.10
C GLN A 28 8.64 -6.27 16.91
N ALA A 29 8.93 -7.31 16.11
CA ALA A 29 8.09 -7.74 15.01
C ALA A 29 6.72 -8.22 15.51
N ALA A 30 6.67 -8.99 16.60
CA ALA A 30 5.42 -9.45 17.23
C ALA A 30 4.61 -8.27 17.79
N LYS A 31 5.24 -7.31 18.46
CA LYS A 31 4.56 -6.09 18.91
C LYS A 31 4.04 -5.29 17.73
N ASN A 32 4.85 -5.09 16.69
CA ASN A 32 4.39 -4.44 15.45
C ASN A 32 3.32 -5.25 14.72
N ALA A 33 3.31 -6.58 14.85
CA ALA A 33 2.33 -7.50 14.28
C ALA A 33 1.08 -7.69 15.17
N GLN A 34 1.12 -7.26 16.43
CA GLN A 34 -0.03 -7.20 17.35
C GLN A 34 -0.66 -5.80 17.32
N SER A 35 0.17 -4.77 17.20
CA SER A 35 -0.23 -3.40 16.85
C SER A 35 -0.66 -3.26 15.39
N ARG A 36 -0.25 -4.18 14.50
CA ARG A 36 -0.98 -4.49 13.27
C ARG A 36 -2.09 -5.46 13.69
N PRO A 37 -3.34 -5.00 13.85
CA PRO A 37 -4.37 -5.88 14.35
C PRO A 37 -4.48 -7.13 13.46
N GLN A 38 -4.77 -8.24 14.13
CA GLN A 38 -5.07 -9.58 13.64
C GLN A 38 -6.26 -9.57 12.67
N ALA A 39 -6.11 -8.89 11.54
CA ALA A 39 -7.14 -8.57 10.56
C ALA A 39 -6.76 -9.09 9.17
N VAL A 40 -5.79 -10.01 9.08
CA VAL A 40 -5.43 -10.66 7.81
C VAL A 40 -6.56 -11.59 7.32
N LEU A 41 -7.47 -12.03 8.19
CA LEU A 41 -8.74 -12.68 7.80
C LEU A 41 -9.93 -11.71 7.62
N GLN A 42 -9.77 -10.43 8.00
CA GLN A 42 -10.70 -9.32 7.80
C GLN A 42 -10.04 -8.28 6.87
N ASN A 43 -9.60 -8.76 5.72
CA ASN A 43 -8.56 -8.18 4.84
C ASN A 43 -8.99 -6.90 4.06
N GLU A 44 -9.92 -6.11 4.61
CA GLU A 44 -10.38 -4.83 4.08
C GLU A 44 -10.30 -3.69 5.12
N ALA A 45 -10.15 -3.99 6.42
CA ALA A 45 -10.50 -3.03 7.47
C ALA A 45 -9.33 -2.52 8.34
N ALA A 46 -8.11 -3.06 8.23
CA ALA A 46 -7.04 -2.66 9.15
C ALA A 46 -6.56 -1.21 8.93
N GLY A 47 -6.44 -0.78 7.67
CA GLY A 47 -6.14 0.62 7.32
C GLY A 47 -7.39 1.51 7.30
N VAL A 48 -8.54 0.95 6.90
CA VAL A 48 -9.81 1.67 6.78
C VAL A 48 -10.45 1.94 8.15
N GLY A 49 -10.32 1.02 9.10
CA GLY A 49 -10.82 1.16 10.47
C GLY A 49 -10.08 2.23 11.28
N ASN A 50 -8.85 2.56 10.88
CA ASN A 50 -8.08 3.66 11.45
C ASN A 50 -8.32 4.99 10.73
N ALA A 51 -9.02 4.99 9.59
CA ALA A 51 -9.33 6.18 8.80
C ALA A 51 -10.54 6.95 9.40
N THR A 52 -10.47 7.28 10.68
CA THR A 52 -11.54 7.96 11.43
C THR A 52 -11.43 9.48 11.39
N SER A 53 -10.37 10.02 10.80
CA SER A 53 -10.17 11.45 10.67
C SER A 53 -11.08 12.05 9.59
N GLY A 54 -11.30 13.36 9.69
CA GLY A 54 -11.95 14.18 8.66
C GLY A 54 -11.05 14.49 7.46
N SER A 55 -9.79 14.04 7.46
CA SER A 55 -8.82 14.28 6.39
C SER A 55 -9.31 13.72 5.03
N LEU A 56 -8.87 14.35 3.95
CA LEU A 56 -9.20 13.90 2.58
C LEU A 56 -8.66 12.49 2.31
N THR A 57 -7.43 12.21 2.73
CA THR A 57 -6.81 10.87 2.60
C THR A 57 -7.62 9.80 3.34
N ASP A 58 -8.20 10.11 4.51
CA ASP A 58 -9.06 9.17 5.24
C ASP A 58 -10.41 8.97 4.54
N LYS A 59 -11.00 10.03 3.99
CA LYS A 59 -12.22 9.92 3.17
C LYS A 59 -12.00 8.96 1.99
N LEU A 60 -10.92 9.15 1.23
CA LEU A 60 -10.57 8.29 0.11
C LEU A 60 -10.28 6.85 0.56
N THR A 61 -9.65 6.68 1.72
CA THR A 61 -9.37 5.35 2.29
C THR A 61 -10.67 4.60 2.63
N ARG A 62 -11.68 5.30 3.16
CA ARG A 62 -13.01 4.72 3.42
C ARG A 62 -13.80 4.43 2.15
N GLU A 63 -13.73 5.32 1.16
CA GLU A 63 -14.42 5.16 -0.12
C GLU A 63 -13.92 3.95 -0.89
N HIS A 64 -12.62 3.86 -1.12
CA HIS A 64 -12.02 2.73 -1.84
C HIS A 64 -11.77 1.52 -0.94
N ARG A 65 -12.02 1.61 0.36
CA ARG A 65 -11.71 0.57 1.35
C ARG A 65 -10.28 0.01 1.22
N MET A 66 -9.33 0.89 0.93
CA MET A 66 -7.91 0.56 0.88
C MET A 66 -7.06 1.80 1.12
N THR A 67 -5.86 1.60 1.66
CA THR A 67 -4.90 2.68 1.88
C THR A 67 -4.07 2.98 0.62
N VAL A 68 -3.44 4.17 0.57
CA VAL A 68 -2.51 4.51 -0.52
C VAL A 68 -1.35 3.52 -0.60
N ASP A 69 -0.80 3.13 0.56
CA ASP A 69 0.32 2.19 0.63
C ASP A 69 -0.10 0.79 0.16
N GLU A 70 -1.33 0.35 0.47
CA GLU A 70 -1.90 -0.89 -0.06
C GLU A 70 -2.07 -0.82 -1.59
N ALA A 71 -2.59 0.29 -2.11
CA ALA A 71 -2.76 0.48 -3.55
C ALA A 71 -1.42 0.40 -4.30
N ARG A 72 -0.37 1.03 -3.76
CA ARG A 72 1.00 0.95 -4.29
C ARG A 72 1.55 -0.47 -4.23
N LEU A 73 1.33 -1.18 -3.14
CA LEU A 73 1.77 -2.56 -3.00
C LEU A 73 1.08 -3.51 -3.99
N ILE A 74 -0.24 -3.37 -4.17
CA ILE A 74 -1.03 -4.15 -5.14
C ILE A 74 -0.51 -3.92 -6.56
N LEU A 75 -0.23 -2.67 -6.92
CA LEU A 75 0.26 -2.30 -8.25
C LEU A 75 1.78 -2.42 -8.39
N ASN A 76 2.48 -2.94 -7.38
CA ASN A 76 3.93 -3.10 -7.34
C ASN A 76 4.68 -1.80 -7.70
N LEU A 77 4.31 -0.71 -7.02
CA LEU A 77 4.89 0.62 -7.16
C LEU A 77 5.64 1.01 -5.88
N LYS A 78 6.77 1.68 -6.06
CA LYS A 78 7.51 2.38 -5.00
C LYS A 78 6.96 3.79 -4.79
N LYS A 79 7.36 4.46 -3.71
CA LYS A 79 6.86 5.82 -3.39
C LYS A 79 7.37 6.86 -4.39
N GLU A 80 8.54 6.60 -4.94
CA GLU A 80 9.31 7.40 -5.90
C GLU A 80 8.99 7.06 -7.36
N ASP A 81 8.15 6.05 -7.62
CA ASP A 81 7.83 5.65 -8.99
C ASP A 81 6.93 6.71 -9.65
N PRO A 82 7.17 7.04 -10.94
CA PRO A 82 6.34 7.96 -11.69
C PRO A 82 4.91 7.44 -11.84
N ILE A 83 3.93 8.36 -11.87
CA ILE A 83 2.50 8.01 -11.96
C ILE A 83 2.20 7.22 -13.25
N GLU A 84 2.97 7.43 -14.32
CA GLU A 84 2.83 6.73 -15.60
C GLU A 84 2.99 5.20 -15.46
N HIS A 85 3.76 4.74 -14.46
CA HIS A 85 3.91 3.31 -14.18
C HIS A 85 2.63 2.66 -13.63
N THR A 86 1.72 3.47 -13.07
CA THR A 86 0.42 3.02 -12.55
C THR A 86 -0.39 2.33 -13.64
N LEU A 87 -0.55 2.97 -14.79
CA LEU A 87 -1.35 2.43 -15.89
C LEU A 87 -0.74 1.15 -16.46
N ARG A 88 0.58 1.15 -16.69
CA ARG A 88 1.30 -0.01 -17.21
C ARG A 88 1.17 -1.22 -16.29
N ASN A 89 1.38 -1.03 -14.99
CA ASN A 89 1.31 -2.12 -14.03
C ASN A 89 -0.13 -2.59 -13.84
N TYR A 90 -1.10 -1.66 -13.84
CA TYR A 90 -2.52 -1.97 -13.82
C TYR A 90 -2.91 -2.87 -15.00
N GLU A 91 -2.59 -2.49 -16.25
CA GLU A 91 -2.93 -3.27 -17.44
C GLU A 91 -2.32 -4.68 -17.40
N HIS A 92 -1.06 -4.78 -17.00
CA HIS A 92 -0.37 -6.05 -16.87
C HIS A 92 -1.02 -6.96 -15.82
N LEU A 93 -1.26 -6.44 -14.60
CA LEU A 93 -1.85 -7.20 -13.51
C LEU A 93 -3.32 -7.54 -13.78
N PHE A 94 -4.07 -6.62 -14.39
CA PHE A 94 -5.46 -6.86 -14.76
C PHE A 94 -5.55 -7.99 -15.79
N LYS A 95 -4.74 -7.94 -16.86
CA LYS A 95 -4.69 -9.00 -17.87
C LYS A 95 -4.26 -10.35 -17.29
N ALA A 96 -3.26 -10.37 -16.41
CA ALA A 96 -2.77 -11.59 -15.78
C ALA A 96 -3.82 -12.27 -14.86
N ASN A 97 -4.75 -11.49 -14.29
CA ASN A 97 -5.80 -11.97 -13.40
C ASN A 97 -7.19 -12.09 -14.07
N SER A 98 -7.30 -11.72 -15.35
CA SER A 98 -8.55 -11.83 -16.11
C SER A 98 -8.96 -13.29 -16.33
N PRO A 99 -10.28 -13.54 -16.50
CA PRO A 99 -10.76 -14.86 -16.88
C PRO A 99 -10.03 -15.39 -18.12
N PRO A 100 -9.60 -16.67 -18.11
CA PRO A 100 -8.98 -17.30 -19.27
C PRO A 100 -9.95 -17.29 -20.45
N PRO A 101 -9.47 -17.11 -21.69
CA PRO A 101 -10.32 -17.22 -22.85
C PRO A 101 -10.95 -18.63 -22.91
N PRO A 102 -12.22 -18.74 -23.34
CA PRO A 102 -12.85 -20.04 -23.52
C PRO A 102 -12.02 -20.89 -24.49
N PRO A 103 -11.84 -22.20 -24.22
CA PRO A 103 -11.04 -23.04 -25.10
C PRO A 103 -11.70 -23.12 -26.48
N GLU A 104 -10.96 -22.75 -27.52
CA GLU A 104 -11.44 -22.77 -28.91
C GLU A 104 -11.73 -24.19 -29.41
N LYS A 105 -11.17 -25.21 -28.77
CA LYS A 105 -11.38 -26.63 -29.09
C LYS A 105 -11.64 -27.41 -27.79
N PRO A 106 -12.59 -28.36 -27.78
CA PRO A 106 -12.79 -29.26 -26.65
C PRO A 106 -11.51 -30.07 -26.44
N VAL A 107 -10.77 -29.74 -25.38
CA VAL A 107 -9.56 -30.47 -25.00
C VAL A 107 -9.96 -31.81 -24.39
N ALA A 108 -9.69 -32.90 -25.09
CA ALA A 108 -9.79 -34.26 -24.55
C ALA A 108 -8.67 -34.46 -23.51
N GLY A 109 -8.98 -34.16 -22.25
CA GLY A 109 -8.05 -34.29 -21.14
C GLY A 109 -8.40 -33.33 -20.01
N ARG A 110 -7.87 -33.57 -18.80
CA ARG A 110 -8.07 -32.70 -17.64
C ARG A 110 -7.44 -31.34 -17.93
N ALA A 111 -8.26 -30.38 -18.41
CA ALA A 111 -7.85 -29.00 -18.58
C ALA A 111 -7.22 -28.52 -17.26
N LYS A 112 -6.03 -27.90 -17.32
CA LYS A 112 -5.52 -27.13 -16.19
C LYS A 112 -6.63 -26.16 -15.83
N ALA A 113 -7.18 -26.29 -14.61
CA ALA A 113 -8.13 -25.32 -14.11
C ALA A 113 -7.44 -23.95 -14.16
N ALA A 114 -7.84 -23.13 -15.11
CA ALA A 114 -7.34 -21.79 -15.22
C ALA A 114 -8.06 -21.00 -14.12
N TYR A 115 -7.36 -20.87 -12.99
CA TYR A 115 -7.85 -20.19 -11.81
C TYR A 115 -7.86 -18.69 -12.10
N HIS A 116 -9.06 -18.11 -12.23
CA HIS A 116 -9.26 -16.68 -12.21
C HIS A 116 -9.89 -16.31 -10.87
N SER A 117 -9.45 -15.19 -10.29
CA SER A 117 -10.03 -14.68 -9.05
C SER A 117 -10.60 -13.31 -9.33
N HIS A 118 -11.94 -13.24 -9.35
CA HIS A 118 -12.65 -11.96 -9.44
C HIS A 118 -12.24 -11.02 -8.31
N TYR A 119 -11.92 -11.56 -7.12
CA TYR A 119 -11.45 -10.75 -6.00
C TYR A 119 -10.12 -10.07 -6.29
N LEU A 120 -9.14 -10.80 -6.86
CA LEU A 120 -7.84 -10.22 -7.21
C LEU A 120 -7.99 -9.17 -8.31
N GLN A 121 -8.79 -9.46 -9.34
CA GLN A 121 -9.09 -8.48 -10.39
C GLN A 121 -9.74 -7.21 -9.81
N SER A 122 -10.73 -7.37 -8.93
CA SER A 122 -11.41 -6.25 -8.25
C SER A 122 -10.44 -5.42 -7.41
N LYS A 123 -9.48 -6.06 -6.73
CA LYS A 123 -8.44 -5.36 -5.94
C LYS A 123 -7.52 -4.53 -6.82
N VAL A 124 -7.13 -5.04 -7.98
CA VAL A 124 -6.28 -4.31 -8.95
C VAL A 124 -7.00 -3.07 -9.49
N VAL A 125 -8.28 -3.19 -9.86
CA VAL A 125 -9.09 -2.05 -10.32
C VAL A 125 -9.19 -0.97 -9.26
N ARG A 126 -9.57 -1.37 -8.05
CA ARG A 126 -9.75 -0.46 -6.93
C ARG A 126 -8.44 0.23 -6.50
N ALA A 127 -7.31 -0.45 -6.64
CA ALA A 127 -6.00 0.13 -6.35
C ALA A 127 -5.66 1.25 -7.33
N LYS A 128 -5.98 1.06 -8.61
CA LYS A 128 -5.84 2.09 -9.63
C LYS A 128 -6.76 3.28 -9.35
N GLU A 129 -8.03 3.04 -9.03
CA GLU A 129 -8.97 4.11 -8.65
C GLU A 129 -8.51 4.92 -7.43
N ARG A 130 -7.98 4.25 -6.40
CA ARG A 130 -7.47 4.91 -5.18
C ARG A 130 -6.28 5.82 -5.48
N LEU A 131 -5.36 5.39 -6.36
CA LEU A 131 -4.21 6.23 -6.75
C LEU A 131 -4.63 7.39 -7.65
N ASP A 132 -5.53 7.16 -8.60
CA ASP A 132 -6.09 8.21 -9.45
C ASP A 132 -6.77 9.30 -8.60
N ALA A 133 -7.52 8.89 -7.58
CA ALA A 133 -8.17 9.82 -6.65
C ALA A 133 -7.16 10.61 -5.80
N GLU A 134 -6.04 10.00 -5.39
CA GLU A 134 -4.97 10.71 -4.67
C GLU A 134 -4.31 11.77 -5.55
N VAL A 135 -4.03 11.43 -6.82
CA VAL A 135 -3.45 12.36 -7.79
C VAL A 135 -4.41 13.52 -8.06
N LYS A 136 -5.71 13.22 -8.20
CA LYS A 136 -6.73 14.25 -8.37
C LYS A 136 -6.77 15.22 -7.19
N VAL A 137 -6.76 14.71 -5.95
CA VAL A 137 -6.72 15.56 -4.75
C VAL A 137 -5.43 16.39 -4.68
N ALA A 138 -4.29 15.85 -5.10
CA ALA A 138 -3.05 16.61 -5.16
C ALA A 138 -3.12 17.78 -6.16
N VAL A 139 -3.70 17.56 -7.35
CA VAL A 139 -3.88 18.61 -8.37
C VAL A 139 -4.90 19.67 -7.93
N ASP A 140 -6.06 19.24 -7.41
CA ASP A 140 -7.12 20.15 -6.96
C ASP A 140 -6.70 20.94 -5.70
N GLY A 141 -5.87 20.34 -4.84
CA GLY A 141 -5.31 20.99 -3.65
C GLY A 141 -4.32 22.10 -3.99
N ASP A 142 -3.50 21.93 -5.03
CA ASP A 142 -2.50 22.92 -5.47
C ASP A 142 -3.14 24.14 -6.15
N ALA A 143 -4.29 23.93 -6.81
CA ALA A 143 -5.10 24.99 -7.40
C ALA A 143 -5.82 25.85 -6.34
N ALA A 144 -6.13 25.31 -5.17
CA ALA A 144 -6.76 26.05 -4.07
C ALA A 144 -5.77 26.94 -3.28
N SER A 145 -4.47 26.62 -3.31
CA SER A 145 -3.40 27.41 -2.68
C SER A 145 -2.83 28.55 -3.54
N THR A 146 -3.27 28.70 -4.80
CA THR A 146 -2.75 29.70 -5.75
C THR A 146 -3.73 30.81 -6.13
N SER A 147 -4.83 31.02 -5.38
CA SER A 147 -5.63 32.25 -5.50
C SER A 147 -5.28 33.28 -4.41
N PRO A 148 -5.10 34.58 -4.76
CA PRO A 148 -4.24 35.51 -4.02
C PRO A 148 -4.92 36.09 -2.79
N ALA A 149 -4.21 36.04 -1.67
CA ALA A 149 -4.45 36.91 -0.53
C ALA A 149 -3.93 38.33 -0.84
N GLU A 150 -4.64 39.08 -1.68
CA GLU A 150 -4.39 40.53 -1.83
C GLU A 150 -5.64 41.25 -2.34
N ALA A 151 -6.44 41.78 -1.39
CA ALA A 151 -7.24 43.01 -1.48
C ALA A 151 -8.43 42.96 -0.48
N GLN A 152 -8.14 43.05 0.83
CA GLN A 152 -9.12 43.50 1.82
C GLN A 152 -8.45 44.51 2.76
N HIS A 153 -8.25 45.73 2.26
CA HIS A 153 -8.18 46.93 3.11
C HIS A 153 -9.55 47.63 3.04
N PRO A 154 -10.34 47.67 4.13
CA PRO A 154 -11.45 48.59 4.23
C PRO A 154 -10.98 49.85 4.96
N THR A 155 -10.72 50.94 4.23
CA THR A 155 -10.76 52.28 4.83
C THR A 155 -11.57 53.20 3.93
N SER A 156 -12.75 53.53 4.45
CA SER A 156 -13.83 54.34 3.90
C SER A 156 -13.43 55.77 3.49
N PRO A 157 -14.25 56.46 2.66
CA PRO A 157 -13.92 57.76 2.04
C PRO A 157 -14.17 58.97 2.98
N PRO A 158 -13.64 60.17 2.66
CA PRO A 158 -13.76 61.35 3.53
C PRO A 158 -15.07 62.13 3.28
N PRO A 159 -15.64 62.81 4.30
CA PRO A 159 -16.66 63.84 4.12
C PRO A 159 -16.07 65.28 4.17
N PRO A 160 -16.83 66.30 3.73
CA PRO A 160 -16.35 67.64 3.34
C PRO A 160 -15.95 68.58 4.48
#